data_AF-A0A242DA62-F1
#
_entry.id   AF-A0A242DA62-F1
#
_cell.length_a   1.000
_cell.length_b   1.000
_cell.length_c   1.000
_cell.angle_alpha   90.00
_cell.angle_beta   90.00
_cell.angle_gamma   90.00
#
_symmetry.space_group_name_H-M   'P 1'
#
loop_
_entity.id
_entity.type
_entity.pdbx_description
1 polymer ?
#
loop_
_entity_poly.entity_id
_entity_poly.type
_entity_poly.pdbx_seq_one_letter_code
_entity_poly.pdbx_strand_id
1 'polypeptide(L)'
;MKKIIQSCLLVLLGMFCFMVGTESQAAKKPVTVNRFLTMVYSDRKEDAIPIKNASVKILYYDAQGKRQILRDDLTSDDNGEVKNVTVNVPEEITRIYFEYWLSRPETGNIVNAKGVTYRPITGWPIPENRTIDVTSTRFFVNSSHEDSKEYNYQSIKVWNLYYAMVNDTRESVQLALDNFPHLKTNFDYVIKPIPVLYEVDHQRTGGAAFSSSSIGVGEIQKGTPYISIPHVNAMKTYTRVQQDEWFNVNLAHEWSHWTMYSAIGRLVGGDYAGHTGYNTDEAMSYKEGWAVFYGNRYPYGYNWNWLLDNSIQRAEGKFEYCFGRSTTWTANSVLRDIYDRESPREPEDQYDIARDWMPDVASRGDDYRMKLSNGLMFITMVKSRATTLAEYIQYMKANGMVKNTAQFDAILKLNGLDTNGNYTLGPVN
;
A
#
# COMPACT_ATOMS: atom_id res chain seq x y z
N MET A 1 -52.93 -46.03 69.03
CA MET A 1 -52.95 -44.61 68.62
C MET A 1 -51.63 -44.26 67.95
N LYS A 2 -51.72 -43.63 66.78
CA LYS A 2 -50.68 -42.91 65.99
C LYS A 2 -49.56 -43.68 65.27
N LYS A 3 -49.57 -43.45 63.96
CA LYS A 3 -48.61 -43.71 62.87
C LYS A 3 -47.29 -42.92 63.03
N ILE A 4 -46.31 -43.26 62.17
CA ILE A 4 -45.44 -42.39 61.31
C ILE A 4 -44.01 -43.02 61.27
N ILE A 5 -43.56 -43.70 60.21
CA ILE A 5 -43.15 -43.28 58.84
C ILE A 5 -41.63 -42.94 58.75
N GLN A 6 -40.95 -43.67 57.84
CA GLN A 6 -39.74 -43.32 57.05
C GLN A 6 -38.41 -43.06 57.83
N SER A 7 -37.21 -43.41 57.36
CA SER A 7 -36.70 -43.47 55.98
C SER A 7 -35.54 -44.45 55.85
N CYS A 8 -35.52 -45.17 54.73
CA CYS A 8 -34.37 -45.87 54.17
C CYS A 8 -33.25 -44.88 53.80
N LEU A 9 -31.99 -45.24 54.07
CA LEU A 9 -30.89 -44.85 53.18
C LEU A 9 -29.92 -46.04 53.06
N LEU A 10 -30.14 -46.81 51.99
CA LEU A 10 -29.25 -47.86 51.53
C LEU A 10 -27.88 -47.25 51.21
N VAL A 11 -26.84 -47.81 51.83
CA VAL A 11 -25.46 -47.71 51.36
C VAL A 11 -25.34 -48.58 50.11
N LEU A 12 -25.62 -47.98 48.95
CA LEU A 12 -25.28 -48.54 47.64
C LEU A 12 -23.94 -47.95 47.24
N LEU A 13 -22.87 -48.72 47.48
CA LEU A 13 -21.56 -48.54 46.84
C LEU A 13 -21.77 -48.73 45.34
N GLY A 14 -22.09 -47.66 44.63
CA GLY A 14 -22.02 -47.60 43.18
C GLY A 14 -20.56 -47.49 42.76
N MET A 15 -20.06 -48.53 42.10
CA MET A 15 -18.88 -48.46 41.24
C MET A 15 -19.08 -47.32 40.24
N PHE A 16 -18.51 -46.15 40.52
CA PHE A 16 -18.22 -45.17 39.48
C PHE A 16 -17.05 -45.74 38.69
N CYS A 17 -17.37 -46.45 37.61
CA CYS A 17 -16.45 -46.61 36.49
C CYS A 17 -16.12 -45.20 35.99
N PHE A 18 -15.00 -44.65 36.46
CA PHE A 18 -14.31 -43.59 35.74
C PHE A 18 -13.83 -44.22 34.43
N MET A 19 -14.70 -44.22 33.42
CA MET A 19 -14.23 -44.18 32.04
C MET A 19 -13.56 -42.82 31.88
N VAL A 20 -12.28 -42.77 32.26
CA VAL A 20 -11.35 -41.82 31.68
C VAL A 20 -11.36 -42.17 30.20
N GLY A 21 -12.21 -41.47 29.45
CA GLY A 21 -12.10 -41.44 28.00
C GLY A 21 -10.73 -40.89 27.71
N THR A 22 -9.75 -41.78 27.52
CA THR A 22 -8.57 -41.43 26.76
C THR A 22 -9.11 -41.07 25.38
N GLU A 23 -9.29 -39.78 25.12
CA GLU A 23 -9.31 -39.29 23.75
C GLU A 23 -8.06 -39.87 23.12
N SER A 24 -8.26 -40.89 22.27
CA SER A 24 -7.23 -41.36 21.37
C SER A 24 -6.83 -40.13 20.57
N GLN A 25 -5.75 -39.45 20.98
CA GLN A 25 -5.14 -38.42 20.16
C GLN A 25 -4.78 -39.11 18.86
N ALA A 26 -5.59 -38.86 17.84
CA ALA A 26 -5.37 -39.43 16.53
C ALA A 26 -3.93 -39.14 16.12
N ALA A 27 -3.23 -40.20 15.67
CA ALA A 27 -1.82 -40.09 15.35
C ALA A 27 -1.63 -38.98 14.30
N LYS A 28 -0.90 -37.93 14.66
CA LYS A 28 -0.60 -36.85 13.72
C LYS A 28 0.53 -37.29 12.81
N LYS A 29 0.33 -37.15 11.51
CA LYS A 29 1.35 -37.45 10.49
C LYS A 29 1.85 -36.17 9.84
N PRO A 30 3.15 -36.06 9.53
CA PRO A 30 3.69 -34.89 8.86
C PRO A 30 3.09 -34.76 7.45
N VAL A 31 2.81 -33.52 7.06
CA VAL A 31 2.50 -33.10 5.68
C VAL A 31 3.54 -32.07 5.31
N THR A 32 4.27 -32.31 4.21
CA THR A 32 5.29 -31.39 3.72
C THR A 32 4.74 -30.58 2.58
N VAL A 33 4.77 -29.27 2.70
CA VAL A 33 4.49 -28.30 1.65
C VAL A 33 5.84 -27.88 1.07
N ASN A 34 6.24 -28.50 -0.05
CA ASN A 34 7.41 -28.08 -0.81
C ASN A 34 7.13 -26.72 -1.45
N ARG A 35 5.96 -26.60 -2.08
CA ARG A 35 5.50 -25.39 -2.76
C ARG A 35 3.98 -25.37 -2.85
N PHE A 36 3.38 -24.26 -2.46
CA PHE A 36 1.96 -23.98 -2.65
C PHE A 36 1.78 -22.56 -3.15
N LEU A 37 1.23 -22.41 -4.35
CA LEU A 37 0.89 -21.12 -4.94
C LEU A 37 -0.60 -21.06 -5.20
N THR A 38 -1.28 -20.02 -4.70
CA THR A 38 -2.66 -19.73 -5.09
C THR A 38 -2.71 -18.46 -5.95
N MET A 39 -3.39 -18.55 -7.10
CA MET A 39 -3.61 -17.41 -8.00
C MET A 39 -5.10 -17.16 -8.19
N VAL A 40 -5.48 -15.89 -8.36
CA VAL A 40 -6.86 -15.40 -8.32
C VAL A 40 -7.19 -14.60 -9.56
N TYR A 41 -8.37 -14.84 -10.12
CA TYR A 41 -8.90 -14.11 -11.25
C TYR A 41 -10.38 -13.82 -11.03
N SER A 42 -10.88 -12.76 -11.67
CA SER A 42 -12.30 -12.40 -11.65
C SER A 42 -13.06 -12.90 -12.88
N ASP A 43 -12.48 -12.73 -14.07
CA ASP A 43 -13.09 -13.09 -15.36
C ASP A 43 -12.31 -14.22 -16.06
N ARG A 44 -11.11 -13.90 -16.57
CA ARG A 44 -10.30 -14.82 -17.35
C ARG A 44 -9.11 -15.38 -16.56
N LYS A 45 -8.82 -16.67 -16.74
CA LYS A 45 -7.82 -17.41 -15.95
C LYS A 45 -6.39 -16.94 -16.22
N GLU A 46 -6.13 -16.47 -17.44
CA GLU A 46 -4.86 -15.90 -17.88
C GLU A 46 -4.51 -14.60 -17.15
N ASP A 47 -5.51 -13.87 -16.63
CA ASP A 47 -5.32 -12.63 -15.87
C ASP A 47 -5.12 -12.89 -14.36
N ALA A 48 -4.90 -14.15 -13.97
CA ALA A 48 -4.80 -14.53 -12.58
C ALA A 48 -3.56 -13.93 -11.90
N ILE A 49 -3.74 -13.38 -10.71
CA ILE A 49 -2.68 -12.79 -9.90
C ILE A 49 -2.42 -13.60 -8.63
N PRO A 50 -1.16 -13.74 -8.19
CA PRO A 50 -0.84 -14.40 -6.93
C PRO A 50 -1.14 -13.50 -5.72
N ILE A 51 -1.25 -14.10 -4.52
CA ILE A 51 -1.29 -13.36 -3.26
C ILE A 51 0.14 -13.24 -2.71
N LYS A 52 0.81 -12.11 -2.97
CA LYS A 52 2.23 -11.91 -2.64
C LYS A 52 2.40 -11.34 -1.24
N ASN A 53 3.47 -11.71 -0.53
CA ASN A 53 3.89 -11.08 0.72
C ASN A 53 2.83 -10.95 1.82
N ALA A 54 1.77 -11.77 1.78
CA ALA A 54 0.71 -11.76 2.77
C ALA A 54 1.07 -12.69 3.93
N SER A 55 0.64 -12.35 5.15
CA SER A 55 0.74 -13.27 6.28
C SER A 55 -0.12 -14.52 6.02
N VAL A 56 0.40 -15.72 6.30
CA VAL A 56 -0.29 -16.98 6.00
C VAL A 56 -0.46 -17.83 7.26
N LYS A 57 -1.66 -18.38 7.42
CA LYS A 57 -1.94 -19.43 8.41
C LYS A 57 -2.26 -20.73 7.69
N ILE A 58 -1.65 -21.82 8.14
CA ILE A 58 -2.04 -23.17 7.71
C ILE A 58 -2.93 -23.76 8.80
N LEU A 59 -4.08 -24.33 8.41
CA LEU A 59 -5.07 -24.83 9.35
C LEU A 59 -5.87 -26.01 8.77
N TYR A 60 -6.65 -26.67 9.63
CA TYR A 60 -7.67 -27.63 9.23
C TYR A 60 -8.96 -27.41 10.05
N TYR A 61 -10.04 -28.09 9.65
CA TYR A 61 -11.27 -28.17 10.43
C TYR A 61 -11.44 -29.60 10.94
N ASP A 62 -11.72 -29.75 12.22
CA ASP A 62 -12.00 -31.07 12.81
C ASP A 62 -13.39 -31.60 12.41
N ALA A 63 -13.73 -32.79 12.88
CA ALA A 63 -15.01 -33.45 12.56
C ALA A 63 -16.24 -32.64 13.00
N GLN A 64 -16.09 -31.73 13.97
CA GLN A 64 -17.15 -30.83 14.44
C GLN A 64 -17.18 -29.50 13.69
N GLY A 65 -16.30 -29.32 12.69
CA GLY A 65 -16.15 -28.07 11.95
C GLY A 65 -15.43 -26.98 12.74
N LYS A 66 -14.77 -27.31 13.86
CA LYS A 66 -13.99 -26.35 14.63
C LYS A 66 -12.61 -26.18 14.00
N ARG A 67 -12.20 -24.92 13.90
CA ARG A 67 -10.94 -24.48 13.29
C ARG A 67 -9.75 -24.84 14.18
N GLN A 68 -8.73 -25.46 13.59
CA GLN A 68 -7.48 -25.85 14.25
C GLN A 68 -6.28 -25.28 13.49
N ILE A 69 -5.51 -24.39 14.12
CA ILE A 69 -4.33 -23.75 13.51
C ILE A 69 -3.12 -24.68 13.62
N LEU A 70 -2.42 -24.89 12.50
CA LEU A 70 -1.22 -25.70 12.40
C LEU A 70 0.05 -24.84 12.42
N ARG A 71 0.01 -23.68 11.75
CA ARG A 71 1.07 -22.66 11.67
C ARG A 71 0.45 -21.28 11.47
N ASP A 72 1.06 -20.23 12.03
CA ASP A 72 0.59 -18.85 11.93
C ASP A 72 1.70 -17.79 11.82
N ASP A 73 2.92 -18.24 11.55
CA ASP A 73 4.16 -17.47 11.45
C ASP A 73 4.69 -17.38 10.00
N LEU A 74 3.85 -17.69 9.01
CA LEU A 74 4.26 -17.81 7.61
C LEU A 74 3.95 -16.55 6.82
N THR A 75 4.63 -16.40 5.69
CA THR A 75 4.34 -15.39 4.68
C THR A 75 4.53 -15.97 3.30
N SER A 76 3.68 -15.59 2.34
CA SER A 76 3.90 -15.91 0.93
C SER A 76 5.01 -15.04 0.34
N ASP A 77 5.87 -15.58 -0.52
CA ASP A 77 6.98 -14.80 -1.09
C ASP A 77 6.54 -13.79 -2.18
N ASP A 78 7.51 -13.16 -2.86
CA ASP A 78 7.28 -12.21 -3.96
C ASP A 78 6.58 -12.83 -5.18
N ASN A 79 6.58 -14.15 -5.28
CA ASN A 79 5.83 -14.92 -6.28
C ASN A 79 4.47 -15.39 -5.74
N GLY A 80 4.18 -15.15 -4.46
CA GLY A 80 2.98 -15.60 -3.75
C GLY A 80 3.04 -17.05 -3.27
N GLU A 81 4.22 -17.64 -3.21
CA GLU A 81 4.42 -19.05 -2.89
C GLU A 81 4.66 -19.25 -1.39
N VAL A 82 4.08 -20.32 -0.84
CA VAL A 82 4.41 -20.86 0.50
C VAL A 82 5.27 -22.10 0.27
N LYS A 83 6.51 -22.11 0.80
CA LYS A 83 7.50 -23.14 0.51
C LYS A 83 8.15 -23.71 1.76
N ASN A 84 8.62 -24.95 1.65
CA ASN A 84 9.46 -25.62 2.64
C ASN A 84 8.87 -25.61 4.07
N VAL A 85 7.58 -25.92 4.19
CA VAL A 85 6.87 -25.98 5.48
C VAL A 85 6.41 -27.41 5.75
N THR A 86 6.67 -27.94 6.94
CA THR A 86 6.07 -29.20 7.41
C THR A 86 5.09 -28.92 8.55
N VAL A 87 3.91 -29.54 8.48
CA VAL A 87 2.86 -29.45 9.51
C VAL A 87 2.39 -30.83 9.93
N ASN A 88 2.07 -31.02 11.22
CA ASN A 88 1.57 -32.29 11.74
C ASN A 88 0.05 -32.29 11.78
N VAL A 89 -0.58 -33.12 10.96
CA VAL A 89 -2.04 -33.15 10.78
C VAL A 89 -2.56 -34.52 11.23
N PRO A 90 -3.67 -34.59 12.01
CA PRO A 90 -4.31 -35.87 12.32
C PRO A 90 -4.62 -36.69 11.07
N GLU A 91 -4.51 -38.01 11.18
CA GLU A 91 -4.57 -38.92 10.03
C GLU A 91 -5.93 -38.93 9.31
N GLU A 92 -7.01 -38.70 10.03
CA GLU A 92 -8.38 -38.60 9.54
C GLU A 92 -8.64 -37.32 8.72
N ILE A 93 -7.77 -36.32 8.83
CA ILE A 93 -7.91 -35.08 8.08
C ILE A 93 -7.34 -35.27 6.68
N THR A 94 -8.17 -34.97 5.69
CA THR A 94 -7.84 -35.16 4.26
C THR A 94 -7.55 -33.84 3.54
N ARG A 95 -7.64 -32.71 4.23
CA ARG A 95 -7.49 -31.37 3.65
C ARG A 95 -6.86 -30.40 4.64
N ILE A 96 -5.91 -29.61 4.17
CA ILE A 96 -5.43 -28.41 4.86
C ILE A 96 -5.89 -27.15 4.13
N TYR A 97 -5.85 -26.03 4.83
CA TYR A 97 -6.27 -24.73 4.31
C TYR A 97 -5.18 -23.70 4.54
N PHE A 98 -5.00 -22.82 3.57
CA PHE A 98 -4.12 -21.67 3.60
C PHE A 98 -5.00 -20.42 3.71
N GLU A 99 -5.02 -19.80 4.89
CA GLU A 99 -5.70 -18.53 5.15
C GLU A 99 -4.67 -17.41 4.99
N TYR A 100 -4.82 -16.59 3.97
CA TYR A 100 -3.99 -15.42 3.72
C TYR A 100 -4.61 -14.25 4.43
N TRP A 101 -3.85 -13.51 5.22
CA TRP A 101 -4.23 -12.22 5.75
C TRP A 101 -3.51 -11.18 4.92
N LEU A 102 -4.24 -10.29 4.25
CA LEU A 102 -3.64 -9.19 3.48
C LEU A 102 -3.11 -8.13 4.44
N SER A 103 -2.10 -8.51 5.21
CA SER A 103 -1.49 -7.73 6.27
C SER A 103 -0.03 -8.11 6.51
N ARG A 104 0.76 -7.10 6.89
CA ARG A 104 2.17 -7.20 7.32
C ARG A 104 2.44 -6.13 8.39
N PRO A 105 3.10 -6.44 9.52
CA PRO A 105 3.35 -5.47 10.58
C PRO A 105 4.11 -4.22 10.12
N GLU A 106 5.04 -4.38 9.18
CA GLU A 106 5.82 -3.27 8.65
C GLU A 106 5.04 -2.41 7.65
N THR A 107 4.05 -2.97 6.95
CA THR A 107 3.35 -2.27 5.85
C THR A 107 1.96 -1.79 6.26
N GLY A 108 1.16 -2.60 6.93
CA GLY A 108 -0.26 -2.35 7.20
C GLY A 108 -1.12 -3.49 6.66
N ASN A 109 -2.39 -3.21 6.36
CA ASN A 109 -3.37 -4.21 5.97
C ASN A 109 -4.46 -3.65 5.06
N ILE A 110 -5.15 -4.54 4.33
CA ILE A 110 -6.38 -4.21 3.60
C ILE A 110 -7.58 -4.55 4.47
N VAL A 111 -8.47 -3.58 4.70
CA VAL A 111 -9.70 -3.74 5.48
C VAL A 111 -10.93 -3.35 4.65
N ASN A 112 -12.07 -3.97 4.97
CA ASN A 112 -13.36 -3.59 4.37
C ASN A 112 -14.00 -2.39 5.10
N ALA A 113 -15.19 -1.96 4.70
CA ALA A 113 -15.92 -0.84 5.31
C ALA A 113 -16.35 -1.10 6.77
N LYS A 114 -16.30 -2.36 7.24
CA LYS A 114 -16.49 -2.74 8.65
C LYS A 114 -15.17 -2.75 9.44
N GLY A 115 -14.06 -2.37 8.81
CA GLY A 115 -12.72 -2.39 9.39
C GLY A 115 -12.16 -3.78 9.64
N VAL A 116 -12.66 -4.81 8.95
CA VAL A 116 -12.18 -6.19 9.11
C VAL A 116 -11.10 -6.46 8.07
N THR A 117 -9.92 -6.93 8.50
CA THR A 117 -8.86 -7.37 7.58
C THR A 117 -9.39 -8.41 6.60
N TYR A 118 -9.14 -8.17 5.31
CA TYR A 118 -9.49 -9.10 4.26
C TYR A 118 -8.59 -10.33 4.31
N ARG A 119 -9.22 -11.52 4.39
CA ARG A 119 -8.53 -12.79 4.66
C ARG A 119 -9.05 -13.96 3.81
N PRO A 120 -8.63 -14.09 2.54
CA PRO A 120 -9.09 -15.20 1.70
C PRO A 120 -8.47 -16.52 2.17
N ILE A 121 -9.24 -17.60 2.08
CA ILE A 121 -8.80 -18.94 2.49
C ILE A 121 -9.00 -19.93 1.34
N THR A 122 -8.00 -20.77 1.09
CA THR A 122 -8.01 -21.81 0.04
C THR A 122 -7.70 -23.17 0.65
N GLY A 123 -8.50 -24.17 0.31
CA GLY A 123 -8.31 -25.55 0.77
C GLY A 123 -7.58 -26.40 -0.26
N TRP A 124 -6.68 -27.28 0.19
CA TRP A 124 -5.98 -28.24 -0.65
C TRP A 124 -6.02 -29.65 -0.06
N PRO A 125 -6.40 -30.68 -0.85
CA PRO A 125 -6.40 -32.06 -0.37
C PRO A 125 -4.97 -32.51 -0.03
N ILE A 126 -4.82 -33.28 1.03
CA ILE A 126 -3.55 -33.89 1.42
C ILE A 126 -3.36 -35.15 0.55
N PRO A 127 -2.33 -35.21 -0.32
CA PRO A 127 -2.10 -36.38 -1.15
C PRO A 127 -1.66 -37.59 -0.31
N GLU A 128 -1.74 -38.80 -0.87
CA GLU A 128 -1.34 -40.04 -0.17
C GLU A 128 0.13 -40.03 0.27
N ASN A 129 1.02 -39.47 -0.56
CA ASN A 129 2.44 -39.28 -0.23
C ASN A 129 2.69 -38.12 0.75
N ARG A 130 1.62 -37.45 1.22
CA ARG A 130 1.60 -36.32 2.16
C ARG A 130 2.54 -35.18 1.78
N THR A 131 2.79 -35.01 0.49
CA THR A 131 3.65 -33.96 -0.04
C THR A 131 2.84 -33.07 -0.98
N ILE A 132 2.78 -31.78 -0.66
CA ILE A 132 2.12 -30.75 -1.45
C ILE A 132 3.19 -29.98 -2.23
N ASP A 133 3.16 -30.13 -3.55
CA ASP A 133 3.94 -29.34 -4.51
C ASP A 133 3.01 -28.96 -5.66
N VAL A 134 2.41 -27.77 -5.59
CA VAL A 134 1.35 -27.39 -6.52
C VAL A 134 1.25 -25.89 -6.76
N THR A 135 0.92 -25.56 -8.01
CA THR A 135 0.34 -24.27 -8.37
C THR A 135 -1.16 -24.44 -8.60
N SER A 136 -1.94 -23.65 -7.87
CA SER A 136 -3.39 -23.70 -7.83
C SER A 136 -3.95 -22.37 -8.33
N THR A 137 -4.42 -22.34 -9.58
CA THR A 137 -5.24 -21.22 -10.05
C THR A 137 -6.68 -21.45 -9.62
N ARG A 138 -7.27 -20.50 -8.90
CA ARG A 138 -8.60 -20.61 -8.31
C ARG A 138 -9.39 -19.34 -8.53
N PHE A 139 -10.69 -19.51 -8.69
CA PHE A 139 -11.61 -18.46 -8.26
C PHE A 139 -11.68 -18.52 -6.74
N PHE A 140 -11.47 -17.40 -6.04
CA PHE A 140 -11.89 -17.34 -4.65
C PHE A 140 -13.41 -17.22 -4.61
N VAL A 141 -14.08 -18.33 -4.31
CA VAL A 141 -15.47 -18.33 -3.86
C VAL A 141 -15.41 -18.52 -2.36
N ASN A 142 -15.35 -17.40 -1.63
CA ASN A 142 -15.57 -17.47 -0.19
C ASN A 142 -16.25 -16.20 0.33
N SER A 143 -17.46 -15.96 -0.16
CA SER A 143 -18.52 -15.34 0.63
C SER A 143 -19.84 -15.76 0.00
N SER A 144 -20.90 -15.77 0.79
CA SER A 144 -22.28 -16.08 0.41
C SER A 144 -22.90 -15.10 -0.62
N HIS A 145 -22.10 -14.43 -1.46
CA HIS A 145 -22.53 -13.40 -2.41
C HIS A 145 -21.86 -13.59 -3.78
N GLU A 146 -22.65 -13.53 -4.86
CA GLU A 146 -22.18 -13.69 -6.25
C GLU A 146 -21.26 -12.53 -6.72
N ASP A 147 -21.33 -11.36 -6.08
CA ASP A 147 -20.41 -10.21 -6.29
C ASP A 147 -18.98 -10.44 -5.74
N SER A 148 -18.71 -11.62 -5.17
CA SER A 148 -17.48 -11.92 -4.43
C SER A 148 -16.21 -12.04 -5.29
N LYS A 149 -16.32 -12.37 -6.58
CA LYS A 149 -15.14 -12.62 -7.43
C LYS A 149 -14.32 -11.36 -7.69
N GLU A 150 -14.99 -10.31 -8.12
CA GLU A 150 -14.35 -9.03 -8.45
C GLU A 150 -13.76 -8.39 -7.19
N TYR A 151 -14.51 -8.40 -6.09
CA TYR A 151 -14.03 -7.93 -4.79
C TYR A 151 -12.77 -8.65 -4.32
N ASN A 152 -12.74 -9.99 -4.42
CA ASN A 152 -11.58 -10.77 -4.02
C ASN A 152 -10.35 -10.44 -4.89
N TYR A 153 -10.54 -10.38 -6.21
CA TYR A 153 -9.49 -10.04 -7.16
C TYR A 153 -8.93 -8.63 -6.92
N GLN A 154 -9.80 -7.62 -6.81
CA GLN A 154 -9.40 -6.23 -6.61
C GLN A 154 -8.74 -6.02 -5.25
N SER A 155 -9.22 -6.65 -4.17
CA SER A 155 -8.59 -6.56 -2.84
C SER A 155 -7.16 -7.09 -2.85
N ILE A 156 -6.92 -8.23 -3.52
CA ILE A 156 -5.59 -8.83 -3.67
C ILE A 156 -4.69 -7.97 -4.58
N LYS A 157 -5.27 -7.37 -5.62
CA LYS A 157 -4.56 -6.41 -6.47
C LYS A 157 -4.09 -5.19 -5.67
N VAL A 158 -5.01 -4.54 -4.97
CA VAL A 158 -4.70 -3.38 -4.10
C VAL A 158 -3.64 -3.75 -3.07
N TRP A 159 -3.71 -4.93 -2.45
CA TRP A 159 -2.67 -5.41 -1.55
C TRP A 159 -1.29 -5.54 -2.21
N ASN A 160 -1.22 -6.21 -3.36
CA ASN A 160 0.05 -6.40 -4.07
C ASN A 160 0.67 -5.05 -4.46
N LEU A 161 -0.16 -4.11 -4.95
CA LEU A 161 0.26 -2.75 -5.27
C LEU A 161 0.73 -1.99 -4.03
N TYR A 162 -0.03 -2.09 -2.94
CA TYR A 162 0.29 -1.43 -1.68
C TYR A 162 1.64 -1.89 -1.15
N TYR A 163 1.84 -3.19 -1.02
CA TYR A 163 3.09 -3.76 -0.52
C TYR A 163 4.29 -3.37 -1.39
N ALA A 164 4.15 -3.46 -2.73
CA ALA A 164 5.20 -3.07 -3.66
C ALA A 164 5.58 -1.59 -3.53
N MET A 165 4.61 -0.69 -3.42
CA MET A 165 4.83 0.75 -3.28
C MET A 165 5.55 1.12 -1.97
N VAL A 166 5.16 0.49 -0.86
CA VAL A 166 5.82 0.73 0.42
C VAL A 166 7.27 0.25 0.36
N ASN A 167 7.53 -0.91 -0.26
CA ASN A 167 8.89 -1.40 -0.45
C ASN A 167 9.72 -0.57 -1.43
N ASP A 168 9.14 -0.09 -2.54
CA ASP A 168 9.80 0.85 -3.47
C ASP A 168 10.29 2.10 -2.71
N THR A 169 9.46 2.64 -1.82
CA THR A 169 9.83 3.78 -0.98
C THR A 169 10.99 3.42 -0.03
N ARG A 170 10.93 2.27 0.63
CA ARG A 170 12.01 1.80 1.53
C ARG A 170 13.33 1.62 0.80
N GLU A 171 13.30 0.90 -0.32
CA GLU A 171 14.47 0.60 -1.12
C GLU A 171 15.10 1.87 -1.69
N SER A 172 14.29 2.80 -2.18
CA SER A 172 14.75 4.09 -2.70
C SER A 172 15.46 4.91 -1.62
N VAL A 173 14.88 5.02 -0.42
CA VAL A 173 15.49 5.69 0.72
C VAL A 173 16.79 5.00 1.14
N GLN A 174 16.77 3.68 1.28
CA GLN A 174 17.94 2.89 1.66
C GLN A 174 19.08 3.06 0.64
N LEU A 175 18.76 3.00 -0.65
CA LEU A 175 19.71 3.20 -1.74
C LEU A 175 20.40 4.58 -1.64
N ALA A 176 19.62 5.65 -1.44
CA ALA A 176 20.17 6.99 -1.31
C ALA A 176 21.05 7.12 -0.06
N LEU A 177 20.62 6.58 1.08
CA LEU A 177 21.39 6.61 2.33
C LEU A 177 22.68 5.80 2.25
N ASP A 178 22.69 4.67 1.53
CA ASP A 178 23.88 3.84 1.36
C ASP A 178 24.92 4.46 0.41
N ASN A 179 24.47 5.11 -0.66
CA ASN A 179 25.35 5.87 -1.55
C ASN A 179 25.86 7.16 -0.91
N PHE A 180 25.07 7.77 -0.03
CA PHE A 180 25.38 9.05 0.60
C PHE A 180 25.23 9.00 2.13
N PRO A 181 26.18 8.34 2.84
CA PRO A 181 26.05 8.08 4.27
C PRO A 181 25.89 9.33 5.14
N HIS A 182 26.38 10.50 4.71
CA HIS A 182 26.21 11.75 5.44
C HIS A 182 24.72 12.14 5.59
N LEU A 183 23.85 11.71 4.67
CA LEU A 183 22.40 11.92 4.76
C LEU A 183 21.77 11.17 5.93
N LYS A 184 22.36 10.05 6.39
CA LYS A 184 21.92 9.27 7.56
C LYS A 184 22.00 10.07 8.85
N THR A 185 22.87 11.08 8.91
CA THR A 185 22.99 11.97 10.08
C THR A 185 21.65 12.66 10.34
N ASN A 186 21.06 12.40 11.50
CA ASN A 186 19.75 12.91 11.94
C ASN A 186 18.59 12.50 11.01
N PHE A 187 18.68 11.34 10.36
CA PHE A 187 17.55 10.72 9.66
C PHE A 187 17.00 9.57 10.51
N ASP A 188 15.94 9.84 11.25
CA ASP A 188 15.29 8.91 12.21
C ASP A 188 13.89 8.47 11.77
N TYR A 189 13.52 8.77 10.52
CA TYR A 189 12.21 8.44 10.01
C TYR A 189 12.06 6.94 9.73
N VAL A 190 11.00 6.38 10.29
CA VAL A 190 10.56 5.00 10.04
C VAL A 190 9.23 5.05 9.33
N ILE A 191 9.13 4.37 8.19
CA ILE A 191 7.86 4.18 7.48
C ILE A 191 6.91 3.40 8.38
N LYS A 192 5.84 4.05 8.83
CA LYS A 192 4.83 3.47 9.71
C LYS A 192 3.74 2.77 8.90
N PRO A 193 3.20 1.64 9.40
CA PRO A 193 2.09 0.96 8.75
C PRO A 193 0.80 1.79 8.84
N ILE A 194 -0.06 1.65 7.83
CA ILE A 194 -1.41 2.26 7.81
C ILE A 194 -2.42 1.29 7.18
N PRO A 195 -3.65 1.17 7.71
CA PRO A 195 -4.71 0.42 7.05
C PRO A 195 -5.16 1.10 5.76
N VAL A 196 -5.43 0.28 4.73
CA VAL A 196 -6.07 0.68 3.48
C VAL A 196 -7.49 0.12 3.47
N LEU A 197 -8.48 0.99 3.51
CA LEU A 197 -9.89 0.64 3.35
C LEU A 197 -10.22 0.52 1.88
N TYR A 198 -10.64 -0.68 1.48
CA TYR A 198 -11.15 -0.97 0.16
C TYR A 198 -12.33 -1.96 0.22
N GLU A 199 -13.45 -1.61 -0.40
CA GLU A 199 -14.59 -2.49 -0.59
C GLU A 199 -15.30 -2.15 -1.91
N VAL A 200 -15.65 -3.17 -2.69
CA VAL A 200 -16.37 -2.98 -3.97
C VAL A 200 -17.71 -2.32 -3.70
N ASP A 201 -18.06 -1.36 -4.57
CA ASP A 201 -19.25 -0.51 -4.44
C ASP A 201 -19.33 0.32 -3.14
N HIS A 202 -18.30 0.30 -2.30
CA HIS A 202 -18.19 1.24 -1.20
C HIS A 202 -17.75 2.61 -1.74
N GLN A 203 -18.73 3.49 -1.87
CA GLN A 203 -18.50 4.89 -2.20
C GLN A 203 -18.31 5.71 -0.92
N ARG A 204 -17.25 6.51 -0.89
CA ARG A 204 -17.09 7.52 0.13
C ARG A 204 -18.01 8.70 -0.20
N THR A 205 -18.89 9.07 0.72
CA THR A 205 -19.90 10.14 0.52
C THR A 205 -19.36 11.56 0.77
N GLY A 206 -18.03 11.73 0.86
CA GLY A 206 -17.35 13.03 1.04
C GLY A 206 -16.06 12.94 1.87
N GLY A 207 -15.22 13.98 1.81
CA GLY A 207 -13.98 14.12 2.58
C GLY A 207 -12.72 13.51 1.94
N ALA A 208 -11.54 13.92 2.43
CA ALA A 208 -10.23 13.51 1.89
C ALA A 208 -9.98 12.01 2.02
N ALA A 209 -9.51 11.34 0.96
CA ALA A 209 -9.35 9.89 0.92
C ALA A 209 -8.37 9.37 1.99
N PHE A 210 -7.29 10.08 2.29
CA PHE A 210 -6.54 9.99 3.53
C PHE A 210 -7.24 10.76 4.65
N SER A 211 -7.58 10.09 5.75
CA SER A 211 -8.30 10.71 6.86
C SER A 211 -8.08 9.97 8.17
N SER A 212 -8.45 10.62 9.28
CA SER A 212 -8.58 9.96 10.59
C SER A 212 -10.04 9.66 10.86
N SER A 213 -10.35 8.43 11.27
CA SER A 213 -11.74 8.02 11.41
C SER A 213 -12.46 8.78 12.53
N SER A 214 -13.65 9.31 12.24
CA SER A 214 -14.51 9.97 13.24
C SER A 214 -15.24 8.97 14.15
N ILE A 215 -15.36 7.72 13.70
CA ILE A 215 -15.96 6.58 14.42
C ILE A 215 -15.00 5.38 14.43
N GLY A 216 -15.16 4.45 15.38
CA GLY A 216 -14.39 3.20 15.37
C GLY A 216 -15.14 2.11 14.60
N VAL A 217 -14.49 1.46 13.62
CA VAL A 217 -14.98 0.25 12.95
C VAL A 217 -13.84 -0.77 12.85
N GLY A 218 -14.03 -1.95 13.44
CA GLY A 218 -13.03 -3.03 13.40
C GLY A 218 -11.64 -2.58 13.82
N GLU A 219 -10.67 -2.70 12.93
CA GLU A 219 -9.27 -2.30 13.12
C GLU A 219 -9.03 -0.80 12.90
N ILE A 220 -9.95 -0.09 12.24
CA ILE A 220 -9.90 1.38 12.12
C ILE A 220 -10.56 1.98 13.34
N GLN A 221 -9.77 2.21 14.39
CA GLN A 221 -10.24 2.84 15.62
C GLN A 221 -10.44 4.35 15.42
N LYS A 222 -11.31 4.95 16.25
CA LYS A 222 -11.53 6.40 16.24
C LYS A 222 -10.19 7.16 16.39
N GLY A 223 -9.95 8.13 15.52
CA GLY A 223 -8.71 8.92 15.49
C GLY A 223 -7.52 8.21 14.84
N THR A 224 -7.68 6.99 14.32
CA THR A 224 -6.61 6.29 13.59
C THR A 224 -6.60 6.74 12.13
N PRO A 225 -5.45 7.17 11.58
CA PRO A 225 -5.30 7.44 10.16
C PRO A 225 -5.52 6.18 9.32
N TYR A 226 -6.16 6.33 8.17
CA TYR A 226 -6.33 5.27 7.18
C TYR A 226 -6.36 5.86 5.77
N ILE A 227 -5.98 5.06 4.78
CA ILE A 227 -6.14 5.37 3.36
C ILE A 227 -7.46 4.78 2.91
N SER A 228 -8.31 5.55 2.25
CA SER A 228 -9.54 5.06 1.64
C SER A 228 -9.39 5.07 0.12
N ILE A 229 -9.55 3.90 -0.50
CA ILE A 229 -9.57 3.76 -1.96
C ILE A 229 -11.03 3.56 -2.38
N PRO A 230 -11.72 4.61 -2.86
CA PRO A 230 -13.16 4.53 -3.13
C PRO A 230 -13.45 3.71 -4.39
N HIS A 231 -14.49 2.87 -4.38
CA HIS A 231 -14.96 2.27 -5.62
C HIS A 231 -15.86 3.27 -6.37
N VAL A 232 -15.34 3.92 -7.42
CA VAL A 232 -16.12 4.90 -8.18
C VAL A 232 -16.97 4.22 -9.26
N ASN A 233 -18.19 4.73 -9.50
CA ASN A 233 -19.09 4.15 -10.50
C ASN A 233 -18.48 4.04 -11.90
N ALA A 234 -17.60 4.97 -12.28
CA ALA A 234 -16.90 4.94 -13.56
C ALA A 234 -16.03 3.68 -13.74
N MET A 235 -15.56 3.05 -12.65
CA MET A 235 -14.78 1.82 -12.74
C MET A 235 -15.55 0.65 -13.37
N LYS A 236 -16.88 0.70 -13.35
CA LYS A 236 -17.75 -0.32 -13.99
C LYS A 236 -17.62 -0.34 -15.51
N THR A 237 -17.16 0.75 -16.12
CA THR A 237 -16.95 0.86 -17.58
C THR A 237 -15.47 0.89 -17.97
N TYR A 238 -14.55 0.95 -17.00
CA TYR A 238 -13.12 0.93 -17.26
C TYR A 238 -12.65 -0.44 -17.76
N THR A 239 -11.71 -0.43 -18.71
CA THR A 239 -10.91 -1.61 -19.03
C THR A 239 -10.04 -2.02 -17.82
N ARG A 240 -9.52 -3.25 -17.82
CA ARG A 240 -8.63 -3.72 -16.74
C ARG A 240 -7.38 -2.85 -16.58
N VAL A 241 -6.79 -2.40 -17.68
CA VAL A 241 -5.64 -1.50 -17.65
C VAL A 241 -6.00 -0.17 -16.97
N GLN A 242 -7.16 0.41 -17.30
CA GLN A 242 -7.62 1.67 -16.69
C GLN A 242 -7.94 1.51 -15.20
N GLN A 243 -8.51 0.38 -14.79
CA GLN A 243 -8.72 0.10 -13.36
C GLN A 243 -7.39 -0.01 -12.61
N ASP A 244 -6.41 -0.67 -13.21
CA ASP A 244 -5.09 -0.87 -12.61
C ASP A 244 -4.34 0.46 -12.49
N GLU A 245 -4.40 1.29 -13.53
CA GLU A 245 -3.91 2.66 -13.51
C GLU A 245 -4.59 3.48 -12.41
N TRP A 246 -5.91 3.42 -12.32
CA TRP A 246 -6.68 4.11 -11.30
C TRP A 246 -6.26 3.69 -9.88
N PHE A 247 -6.11 2.39 -9.61
CA PHE A 247 -5.66 1.90 -8.31
C PHE A 247 -4.24 2.36 -7.98
N ASN A 248 -3.32 2.25 -8.94
CA ASN A 248 -1.93 2.67 -8.74
C ASN A 248 -1.83 4.15 -8.40
N VAL A 249 -2.47 5.02 -9.19
CA VAL A 249 -2.42 6.48 -9.01
C VAL A 249 -3.04 6.88 -7.68
N ASN A 250 -4.26 6.43 -7.37
CA ASN A 250 -4.96 6.86 -6.16
C ASN A 250 -4.28 6.31 -4.90
N LEU A 251 -3.81 5.05 -4.92
CA LEU A 251 -3.11 4.49 -3.78
C LEU A 251 -1.78 5.20 -3.50
N ALA A 252 -1.02 5.54 -4.56
CA ALA A 252 0.22 6.30 -4.42
C ALA A 252 -0.01 7.75 -3.97
N HIS A 253 -1.06 8.40 -4.47
CA HIS A 253 -1.48 9.73 -4.02
C HIS A 253 -1.76 9.73 -2.51
N GLU A 254 -2.62 8.85 -2.03
CA GLU A 254 -2.99 8.82 -0.60
C GLU A 254 -1.88 8.29 0.31
N TRP A 255 -1.04 7.38 -0.19
CA TRP A 255 0.16 6.94 0.51
C TRP A 255 1.15 8.09 0.73
N SER A 256 1.31 8.96 -0.26
CA SER A 256 2.18 10.12 -0.11
C SER A 256 1.69 11.07 0.99
N HIS A 257 0.37 11.30 1.10
CA HIS A 257 -0.24 12.05 2.20
C HIS A 257 0.10 11.41 3.54
N TRP A 258 -0.05 10.09 3.66
CA TRP A 258 0.32 9.38 4.88
C TRP A 258 1.81 9.56 5.24
N THR A 259 2.72 9.37 4.29
CA THR A 259 4.15 9.51 4.57
C THR A 259 4.54 10.93 4.95
N MET A 260 3.95 11.93 4.29
CA MET A 260 4.13 13.34 4.63
C MET A 260 3.56 13.66 6.02
N TYR A 261 2.35 13.18 6.34
CA TYR A 261 1.77 13.29 7.69
C TYR A 261 2.65 12.65 8.75
N SER A 262 3.14 11.44 8.50
CA SER A 262 3.98 10.69 9.44
C SER A 262 5.33 11.39 9.68
N ALA A 263 5.89 12.05 8.66
CA ALA A 263 7.16 12.76 8.75
C ALA A 263 7.03 14.14 9.43
N ILE A 264 6.00 14.89 9.06
CA ILE A 264 5.81 16.27 9.53
C ILE A 264 5.05 16.30 10.85
N GLY A 265 4.19 15.31 11.11
CA GLY A 265 3.31 15.20 12.27
C GLY A 265 1.95 15.88 12.09
N ARG A 266 1.74 16.56 10.95
CA ARG A 266 0.49 17.23 10.56
C ARG A 266 0.41 17.38 9.05
N LEU A 267 -0.80 17.52 8.53
CA LEU A 267 -1.06 17.99 7.17
C LEU A 267 -2.01 19.18 7.22
N VAL A 268 -1.89 20.08 6.26
CA VAL A 268 -2.86 21.17 6.10
C VAL A 268 -4.24 20.59 5.71
N GLY A 269 -5.26 21.10 6.40
CA GLY A 269 -6.67 20.89 6.07
C GLY A 269 -7.32 22.22 5.69
N GLY A 270 -8.53 22.18 5.15
CA GLY A 270 -9.25 23.37 4.71
C GLY A 270 -9.72 23.24 3.27
N ASP A 271 -10.12 24.37 2.70
CA ASP A 271 -10.65 24.45 1.35
C ASP A 271 -9.57 24.08 0.32
N TYR A 272 -9.99 23.25 -0.64
CA TYR A 272 -9.14 22.75 -1.71
C TYR A 272 -9.80 23.10 -3.04
N ALA A 273 -9.14 23.95 -3.84
CA ALA A 273 -9.69 24.48 -5.09
C ALA A 273 -9.55 23.53 -6.29
N GLY A 274 -9.19 22.26 -6.05
CA GLY A 274 -8.89 21.30 -7.10
C GLY A 274 -7.44 21.39 -7.60
N HIS A 275 -7.07 20.52 -8.56
CA HIS A 275 -5.68 20.43 -9.00
C HIS A 275 -5.20 21.68 -9.76
N THR A 276 -6.12 22.37 -10.43
CA THR A 276 -5.81 23.51 -11.30
C THR A 276 -6.30 24.85 -10.74
N GLY A 277 -7.14 24.83 -9.70
CA GLY A 277 -7.62 26.03 -9.03
C GLY A 277 -6.54 26.69 -8.18
N TYR A 278 -6.65 28.01 -8.01
CA TYR A 278 -5.78 28.77 -7.12
C TYR A 278 -6.11 28.45 -5.66
N ASN A 279 -5.12 27.97 -4.91
CA ASN A 279 -5.22 27.79 -3.46
C ASN A 279 -4.60 28.99 -2.75
N THR A 280 -5.41 29.69 -1.95
CA THR A 280 -4.95 30.81 -1.12
C THR A 280 -3.92 30.38 -0.08
N ASP A 281 -4.02 29.15 0.43
CA ASP A 281 -3.00 28.53 1.29
C ASP A 281 -2.04 27.70 0.42
N GLU A 282 -0.82 28.18 0.27
CA GLU A 282 0.25 27.52 -0.50
C GLU A 282 0.63 26.15 0.07
N ALA A 283 0.41 25.91 1.37
CA ALA A 283 0.61 24.59 1.96
C ALA A 283 -0.33 23.55 1.32
N MET A 284 -1.53 23.96 0.89
CA MET A 284 -2.48 23.08 0.21
C MET A 284 -1.92 22.68 -1.17
N SER A 285 -1.41 23.64 -1.94
CA SER A 285 -0.76 23.40 -3.23
C SER A 285 0.42 22.45 -3.12
N TYR A 286 1.26 22.61 -2.10
CA TYR A 286 2.41 21.72 -1.88
C TYR A 286 1.98 20.31 -1.44
N LYS A 287 1.07 20.21 -0.47
CA LYS A 287 0.55 18.93 0.04
C LYS A 287 -0.07 18.10 -1.09
N GLU A 288 -1.03 18.66 -1.82
CA GLU A 288 -1.65 17.93 -2.94
C GLU A 288 -0.67 17.78 -4.11
N GLY A 289 0.27 18.72 -4.30
CA GLY A 289 1.23 18.68 -5.41
C GLY A 289 2.23 17.56 -5.25
N TRP A 290 2.69 17.33 -4.02
CA TRP A 290 3.48 16.16 -3.64
C TRP A 290 2.70 14.87 -3.90
N ALA A 291 1.41 14.87 -3.62
CA ALA A 291 0.58 13.69 -3.82
C ALA A 291 0.28 13.37 -5.29
N VAL A 292 0.00 14.39 -6.12
CA VAL A 292 -0.11 14.23 -7.58
C VAL A 292 1.24 13.78 -8.16
N PHE A 293 2.36 14.32 -7.66
CA PHE A 293 3.70 13.90 -8.07
C PHE A 293 3.93 12.41 -7.79
N TYR A 294 3.68 11.96 -6.55
CA TYR A 294 3.79 10.54 -6.19
C TYR A 294 2.82 9.64 -6.97
N GLY A 295 1.59 10.11 -7.14
CA GLY A 295 0.53 9.43 -7.89
C GLY A 295 0.89 9.16 -9.35
N ASN A 296 1.67 10.05 -9.99
CA ASN A 296 2.12 9.87 -11.36
C ASN A 296 3.47 9.15 -11.45
N ARG A 297 4.45 9.52 -10.61
CA ARG A 297 5.80 8.96 -10.68
C ARG A 297 5.84 7.47 -10.33
N TYR A 298 4.95 6.98 -9.48
CA TYR A 298 4.90 5.55 -9.12
C TYR A 298 4.47 4.63 -10.28
N PRO A 299 3.32 4.85 -10.95
CA PRO A 299 2.91 4.02 -12.09
C PRO A 299 3.73 4.24 -13.36
N TYR A 300 4.25 5.45 -13.59
CA TYR A 300 4.86 5.80 -14.88
C TYR A 300 6.38 5.95 -14.84
N GLY A 301 6.99 6.20 -13.67
CA GLY A 301 8.42 6.55 -13.59
C GLY A 301 8.75 7.71 -14.54
N TYR A 302 9.87 7.60 -15.28
CA TYR A 302 10.24 8.56 -16.33
C TYR A 302 9.38 8.50 -17.59
N ASN A 303 8.52 7.49 -17.77
CA ASN A 303 7.56 7.49 -18.88
C ASN A 303 6.44 8.51 -18.68
N TRP A 304 6.32 9.09 -17.49
CA TRP A 304 5.35 10.13 -17.18
C TRP A 304 5.40 11.30 -18.18
N ASN A 305 6.63 11.77 -18.50
CA ASN A 305 6.85 12.88 -19.44
C ASN A 305 6.31 12.59 -20.86
N TRP A 306 6.11 11.31 -21.19
CA TRP A 306 5.62 10.88 -22.50
C TRP A 306 4.11 10.65 -22.51
N LEU A 307 3.56 10.14 -21.41
CA LEU A 307 2.17 9.70 -21.30
C LEU A 307 1.19 10.79 -20.87
N LEU A 308 1.63 11.74 -20.03
CA LEU A 308 0.72 12.71 -19.42
C LEU A 308 0.96 14.16 -19.79
N ASP A 309 1.95 14.45 -20.66
CA ASP A 309 2.35 15.80 -21.14
C ASP A 309 1.85 16.94 -20.24
N ASN A 310 2.46 17.03 -19.08
CA ASN A 310 1.95 17.79 -17.95
C ASN A 310 2.80 19.01 -17.62
N SER A 311 3.72 19.44 -18.50
CA SER A 311 4.38 20.72 -18.33
C SER A 311 3.33 21.81 -18.43
N ILE A 312 3.21 22.59 -17.36
CA ILE A 312 2.29 23.73 -17.32
C ILE A 312 2.61 24.74 -18.44
N GLN A 313 3.83 24.75 -18.97
CA GLN A 313 4.28 25.67 -20.01
C GLN A 313 3.93 25.19 -21.43
N ARG A 314 3.75 23.88 -21.64
CA ARG A 314 3.53 23.29 -22.98
C ARG A 314 2.13 22.71 -23.14
N ALA A 315 1.41 22.51 -22.05
CA ALA A 315 0.00 22.13 -22.03
C ALA A 315 -0.92 23.35 -22.28
N GLU A 316 -0.76 24.00 -23.44
CA GLU A 316 -1.57 25.16 -23.87
C GLU A 316 -3.07 24.83 -23.81
N GLY A 317 -3.86 25.77 -23.28
CA GLY A 317 -5.31 25.60 -23.06
C GLY A 317 -5.72 24.56 -22.01
N LYS A 318 -4.78 23.85 -21.36
CA LYS A 318 -5.06 22.84 -20.34
C LYS A 318 -4.51 23.20 -18.96
N PHE A 319 -3.23 23.52 -18.87
CA PHE A 319 -2.55 23.81 -17.60
C PHE A 319 -1.74 25.11 -17.61
N GLU A 320 -1.68 25.82 -18.73
CA GLU A 320 -0.98 27.13 -18.86
C GLU A 320 -1.40 28.15 -17.80
N TYR A 321 -2.66 28.15 -17.38
CA TYR A 321 -3.16 29.05 -16.35
C TYR A 321 -2.69 28.68 -14.94
N CYS A 322 -2.06 27.52 -14.75
CA CYS A 322 -1.42 27.17 -13.48
C CYS A 322 -0.05 27.84 -13.32
N PHE A 323 0.64 28.15 -14.43
CA PHE A 323 2.00 28.72 -14.43
C PHE A 323 2.18 29.83 -13.41
N GLY A 324 3.19 29.69 -12.55
CA GLY A 324 3.57 30.67 -11.54
C GLY A 324 2.55 30.96 -10.44
N ARG A 325 1.42 30.26 -10.39
CA ARG A 325 0.38 30.42 -9.37
C ARG A 325 0.44 29.31 -8.32
N SER A 326 -0.06 29.61 -7.12
CA SER A 326 -0.30 28.61 -6.07
C SER A 326 -1.40 27.62 -6.49
N THR A 327 -1.03 26.63 -7.29
CA THR A 327 -1.88 25.50 -7.68
C THR A 327 -1.17 24.19 -7.41
N THR A 328 -1.95 23.12 -7.28
CA THR A 328 -1.41 21.76 -7.14
C THR A 328 -0.56 21.36 -8.35
N TRP A 329 -1.00 21.71 -9.57
CA TRP A 329 -0.25 21.40 -10.78
C TRP A 329 1.09 22.13 -10.88
N THR A 330 1.18 23.37 -10.43
CA THR A 330 2.45 24.10 -10.37
C THR A 330 3.43 23.40 -9.42
N ALA A 331 2.97 23.02 -8.23
CA ALA A 331 3.81 22.30 -7.28
C ALA A 331 4.23 20.91 -7.80
N ASN A 332 3.30 20.17 -8.39
CA ASN A 332 3.60 18.91 -9.05
C ASN A 332 4.66 19.06 -10.16
N SER A 333 4.57 20.10 -10.98
CA SER A 333 5.49 20.29 -12.11
C SER A 333 6.90 20.60 -11.64
N VAL A 334 7.06 21.44 -10.62
CA VAL A 334 8.37 21.66 -9.98
C VAL A 334 8.95 20.36 -9.42
N LEU A 335 8.14 19.55 -8.72
CA LEU A 335 8.60 18.28 -8.15
C LEU A 335 8.98 17.26 -9.23
N ARG A 336 8.25 17.24 -10.36
CA ARG A 336 8.59 16.44 -11.53
C ARG A 336 9.94 16.84 -12.11
N ASP A 337 10.16 18.13 -12.37
CA ASP A 337 11.40 18.64 -12.99
C ASP A 337 12.62 18.47 -12.05
N ILE A 338 12.39 18.31 -10.73
CA ILE A 338 13.43 17.89 -9.79
C ILE A 338 13.76 16.39 -9.94
N TYR A 339 12.73 15.58 -10.18
CA TYR A 339 12.77 14.11 -10.20
C TYR A 339 13.30 13.52 -11.50
N ASP A 340 12.84 14.09 -12.62
CA ASP A 340 12.89 13.47 -13.91
C ASP A 340 14.28 13.56 -14.57
N ARG A 341 14.36 13.09 -15.81
CA ARG A 341 15.59 13.13 -16.59
C ARG A 341 15.41 14.10 -17.75
N GLU A 342 16.54 14.65 -18.18
CA GLU A 342 16.62 15.44 -19.42
C GLU A 342 15.83 14.76 -20.56
N SER A 343 14.88 15.52 -21.12
CA SER A 343 13.93 15.03 -22.12
C SER A 343 14.04 15.87 -23.39
N PRO A 344 14.11 15.27 -24.59
CA PRO A 344 14.05 16.03 -25.84
C PRO A 344 12.75 16.83 -26.02
N ARG A 345 11.67 16.52 -25.29
CA ARG A 345 10.41 17.28 -25.32
C ARG A 345 10.47 18.58 -24.52
N GLU A 346 11.32 18.63 -23.51
CA GLU A 346 11.48 19.76 -22.57
C GLU A 346 12.98 20.12 -22.51
N PRO A 347 13.59 20.58 -23.63
CA PRO A 347 15.03 20.88 -23.70
C PRO A 347 15.49 22.00 -22.74
N GLU A 348 14.56 22.78 -22.23
CA GLU A 348 14.76 23.80 -21.20
C GLU A 348 14.84 23.22 -19.78
N ASP A 349 14.30 22.01 -19.57
CA ASP A 349 14.45 21.27 -18.31
C ASP A 349 15.65 20.33 -18.41
N GLN A 350 16.69 20.67 -17.65
CA GLN A 350 17.98 19.99 -17.68
C GLN A 350 18.44 19.58 -16.28
N TYR A 351 17.65 19.87 -15.24
CA TYR A 351 18.00 19.45 -13.90
C TYR A 351 17.59 18.00 -13.69
N ASP A 352 18.35 17.27 -12.89
CA ASP A 352 18.02 15.93 -12.44
C ASP A 352 18.75 15.70 -11.13
N ILE A 353 17.99 15.53 -10.04
CA ILE A 353 18.57 15.36 -8.71
C ILE A 353 19.51 14.14 -8.63
N ALA A 354 19.22 13.04 -9.35
CA ALA A 354 20.07 11.85 -9.32
C ALA A 354 21.42 12.12 -9.99
N ARG A 355 21.44 12.76 -11.17
CA ARG A 355 22.68 13.14 -11.87
C ARG A 355 23.46 14.21 -11.11
N ASP A 356 22.77 15.17 -10.50
CA ASP A 356 23.40 16.20 -9.69
C ASP A 356 24.13 15.57 -8.47
N TRP A 357 23.56 14.49 -7.93
CA TRP A 357 24.17 13.75 -6.83
C TRP A 357 25.24 12.73 -7.27
N MET A 358 25.03 12.09 -8.42
CA MET A 358 25.88 11.04 -9.00
C MET A 358 26.02 11.27 -10.51
N PRO A 359 27.06 11.99 -10.97
CA PRO A 359 27.20 12.38 -12.38
C PRO A 359 27.20 11.22 -13.38
N ASP A 360 27.63 10.04 -12.96
CA ASP A 360 27.67 8.80 -13.75
C ASP A 360 26.40 7.95 -13.64
N VAL A 361 25.34 8.42 -12.96
CA VAL A 361 24.13 7.60 -12.69
C VAL A 361 23.48 7.02 -13.94
N ALA A 362 23.60 7.70 -15.09
CA ALA A 362 23.06 7.22 -16.36
C ALA A 362 23.62 5.84 -16.78
N SER A 363 24.85 5.50 -16.39
CA SER A 363 25.43 4.18 -16.69
C SER A 363 24.87 3.05 -15.83
N ARG A 364 24.04 3.37 -14.82
CA ARG A 364 23.43 2.40 -13.89
C ARG A 364 22.00 1.99 -14.29
N GLY A 365 21.47 2.56 -15.36
CA GLY A 365 20.13 2.29 -15.87
C GLY A 365 19.02 3.12 -15.21
N ASP A 366 17.88 3.21 -15.89
CA ASP A 366 16.76 4.07 -15.47
C ASP A 366 16.18 3.68 -14.12
N ASP A 367 16.01 2.37 -13.84
CA ASP A 367 15.46 1.91 -12.56
C ASP A 367 16.30 2.36 -11.35
N TYR A 368 17.63 2.30 -11.49
CA TYR A 368 18.54 2.77 -10.44
C TYR A 368 18.42 4.28 -10.25
N ARG A 369 18.40 5.04 -11.36
CA ARG A 369 18.29 6.49 -11.35
C ARG A 369 16.96 6.94 -10.72
N MET A 370 15.84 6.32 -11.10
CA MET A 370 14.52 6.58 -10.52
C MET A 370 14.49 6.32 -9.01
N LYS A 371 15.03 5.18 -8.55
CA LYS A 371 15.14 4.88 -7.11
C LYS A 371 16.01 5.89 -6.37
N LEU A 372 17.11 6.35 -6.98
CA LEU A 372 17.97 7.37 -6.40
C LEU A 372 17.24 8.71 -6.27
N SER A 373 16.55 9.18 -7.33
CA SER A 373 15.74 10.41 -7.30
C SER A 373 14.64 10.33 -6.23
N ASN A 374 13.89 9.21 -6.20
CA ASN A 374 12.86 8.96 -5.20
C ASN A 374 13.42 9.05 -3.78
N GLY A 375 14.56 8.38 -3.52
CA GLY A 375 15.21 8.37 -2.22
C GLY A 375 15.65 9.77 -1.77
N LEU A 376 16.35 10.50 -2.65
CA LEU A 376 16.85 11.85 -2.36
C LEU A 376 15.71 12.84 -2.07
N MET A 377 14.64 12.82 -2.87
CA MET A 377 13.48 13.68 -2.66
C MET A 377 12.72 13.32 -1.39
N PHE A 378 12.49 12.02 -1.13
CA PHE A 378 11.80 11.57 0.09
C PHE A 378 12.60 11.95 1.34
N ILE A 379 13.93 11.74 1.34
CA ILE A 379 14.81 12.15 2.44
C ILE A 379 14.71 13.66 2.67
N THR A 380 14.72 14.45 1.60
CA THR A 380 14.56 15.91 1.67
C THR A 380 13.23 16.30 2.30
N MET A 381 12.12 15.67 1.89
CA MET A 381 10.79 15.94 2.43
C MET A 381 10.75 15.66 3.93
N VAL A 382 11.30 14.51 4.35
CA VAL A 382 11.37 14.14 5.76
C VAL A 382 12.23 15.12 6.58
N LYS A 383 13.45 15.41 6.12
CA LYS A 383 14.40 16.23 6.90
C LYS A 383 14.01 17.71 6.93
N SER A 384 13.42 18.23 5.85
CA SER A 384 12.94 19.60 5.79
C SER A 384 11.74 19.84 6.71
N ARG A 385 10.87 18.82 6.86
CA ARG A 385 9.55 18.95 7.46
C ARG A 385 8.75 20.12 6.87
N ALA A 386 9.04 20.45 5.61
CA ALA A 386 8.46 21.59 4.91
C ALA A 386 6.95 21.41 4.78
N THR A 387 6.22 22.49 5.03
CA THR A 387 4.77 22.58 4.84
C THR A 387 4.38 23.30 3.57
N THR A 388 5.32 24.05 2.95
CA THR A 388 5.15 24.69 1.64
C THR A 388 6.25 24.27 0.67
N LEU A 389 6.03 24.51 -0.63
CA LEU A 389 7.01 24.23 -1.67
C LEU A 389 8.26 25.13 -1.53
N ALA A 390 8.07 26.39 -1.15
CA ALA A 390 9.17 27.32 -0.89
C ALA A 390 10.08 26.83 0.24
N GLU A 391 9.50 26.35 1.35
CA GLU A 391 10.28 25.77 2.47
C GLU A 391 11.09 24.55 2.03
N TYR A 392 10.50 23.67 1.20
CA TYR A 392 11.18 22.51 0.64
C TYR A 392 12.37 22.91 -0.24
N ILE A 393 12.15 23.85 -1.18
CA ILE A 393 13.17 24.37 -2.09
C ILE A 393 14.32 25.05 -1.33
N GLN A 394 13.98 25.90 -0.35
CA GLN A 394 14.98 26.59 0.46
C GLN A 394 15.80 25.61 1.29
N TYR A 395 15.17 24.57 1.85
CA TYR A 395 15.87 23.50 2.54
C TYR A 395 16.86 22.79 1.60
N MET A 396 16.42 22.44 0.39
CA MET A 396 17.30 21.79 -0.59
C MET A 396 18.57 22.61 -0.87
N LYS A 397 18.41 23.91 -1.09
CA LYS A 397 19.53 24.83 -1.34
C LYS A 397 20.45 24.99 -0.13
N ALA A 398 19.87 25.23 1.05
CA ALA A 398 20.63 25.51 2.26
C ALA A 398 21.41 24.29 2.78
N ASN A 399 20.96 23.07 2.47
CA ASN A 399 21.53 21.82 3.00
C ASN A 399 22.31 21.01 1.94
N GLY A 400 22.69 21.64 0.82
CA GLY A 400 23.51 20.98 -0.20
C GLY A 400 22.82 19.86 -0.96
N MET A 401 21.48 19.84 -0.99
CA MET A 401 20.71 18.93 -1.85
C MET A 401 20.76 19.33 -3.33
N VAL A 402 21.17 20.57 -3.61
CA VAL A 402 21.40 21.10 -4.96
C VAL A 402 22.89 21.42 -5.11
N LYS A 403 23.56 20.75 -6.05
CA LYS A 403 24.95 21.01 -6.42
C LYS A 403 25.04 21.88 -7.69
N ASN A 404 24.12 21.72 -8.64
CA ASN A 404 24.01 22.58 -9.82
C ASN A 404 22.90 23.63 -9.65
N THR A 405 23.23 24.72 -8.96
CA THR A 405 22.27 25.80 -8.67
C THR A 405 21.74 26.49 -9.92
N ALA A 406 22.54 26.60 -10.99
CA ALA A 406 22.12 27.27 -12.22
C ALA A 406 21.01 26.50 -12.95
N GLN A 407 21.15 25.17 -13.08
CA GLN A 407 20.11 24.33 -13.67
C GLN A 407 18.88 24.24 -12.76
N PHE A 408 19.09 24.15 -11.44
CA PHE A 408 17.98 24.16 -10.49
C PHE A 408 17.18 25.47 -10.53
N ASP A 409 17.84 26.63 -10.60
CA ASP A 409 17.16 27.92 -10.73
C ASP A 409 16.44 28.06 -12.07
N ALA A 410 16.92 27.39 -13.13
CA ALA A 410 16.25 27.37 -14.41
C ALA A 410 14.89 26.64 -14.34
N ILE A 411 14.82 25.48 -13.67
CA ILE A 411 13.54 24.75 -13.53
C ILE A 411 12.53 25.49 -12.64
N LEU A 412 13.00 26.24 -11.63
CA LEU A 412 12.11 27.09 -10.83
C LEU A 412 11.46 28.18 -11.68
N LYS A 413 12.28 28.89 -12.47
CA LYS A 413 11.80 29.92 -13.39
C LYS A 413 10.90 29.34 -14.47
N LEU A 414 11.24 28.15 -14.97
CA LEU A 414 10.44 27.43 -15.96
C LEU A 414 9.02 27.22 -15.45
N ASN A 415 8.84 26.92 -14.17
CA ASN A 415 7.52 26.74 -13.54
C ASN A 415 6.88 28.04 -13.02
N GLY A 416 7.50 29.20 -13.24
CA GLY A 416 7.01 30.49 -12.79
C GLY A 416 7.24 30.76 -11.31
N LEU A 417 8.28 30.18 -10.71
CA LEU A 417 8.71 30.46 -9.34
C LEU A 417 9.92 31.39 -9.33
N ASP A 418 10.09 32.15 -8.25
CA ASP A 418 11.33 32.87 -8.00
C ASP A 418 12.44 31.92 -7.50
N THR A 419 13.65 32.45 -7.32
CA THR A 419 14.79 31.65 -6.83
C THR A 419 14.64 31.19 -5.38
N ASN A 420 13.66 31.68 -4.63
CA ASN A 420 13.38 31.22 -3.27
C ASN A 420 12.24 30.18 -3.24
N GLY A 421 11.69 29.83 -4.40
CA GLY A 421 10.57 28.90 -4.52
C GLY A 421 9.21 29.52 -4.23
N ASN A 422 9.08 30.85 -4.27
CA ASN A 422 7.78 31.51 -4.15
C ASN A 422 7.08 31.55 -5.51
N TYR A 423 5.76 31.42 -5.49
CA TYR A 423 4.91 31.65 -6.67
C TYR A 423 5.01 33.13 -7.10
N THR A 424 5.04 33.39 -8.40
CA THR A 424 5.20 34.76 -8.94
C THR A 424 3.89 35.43 -9.34
N LEU A 425 2.79 34.68 -9.41
CA LEU A 425 1.48 35.15 -9.85
C LEU A 425 0.38 34.83 -8.83
N GLY A 426 -0.58 35.75 -8.72
CA GLY A 426 -1.80 35.59 -7.92
C GLY A 426 -2.96 34.92 -8.68
N PRO A 427 -4.19 34.99 -8.15
CA PRO A 427 -5.38 34.40 -8.79
C PRO A 427 -5.63 34.97 -10.19
N VAL A 428 -6.31 34.19 -11.05
CA VAL A 428 -6.81 34.68 -12.35
C VAL A 428 -8.06 35.52 -12.08
N ASN A 429 -8.06 36.78 -12.53
CA ASN A 429 -9.23 37.66 -12.47
C ASN A 429 -10.26 37.34 -13.56
#